data_AF-A0A7H1C5G5-F1
#
_entry.id   AF-A0A7H1C5G5-F1
#
_cell.length_a   1.000
_cell.length_b   1.000
_cell.length_c   1.000
_cell.angle_alpha   90.00
_cell.angle_beta   90.00
_cell.angle_gamma   90.00
#
_symmetry.space_group_name_H-M   'P 1'
#
loop_
_entity.id
_entity.type
_entity.pdbx_description
1 polymer ?
#
loop_
_entity_poly.entity_id
_entity_poly.type
_entity_poly.pdbx_seq_one_letter_code
_entity_poly.pdbx_strand_id
1 'polypeptide(L)'
;MLPKSQQQAVISAEKSAKLAEINQQAQAFVNDLAKYDETPSFERDTWLEQAKEAKAWVEDSTAQTPTLTLIAQMRGIPLDTLRQKAYEKAMAYQTVAAIVAGQRQAYEDRLNAAESLEQIQAIKPVYQLPQGGIDDND
;
A
#
# COMPACT_ATOMS: atom_id res chain seq x y z
N MET A 1 10.62 3.23 -42.09
CA MET A 1 10.95 3.60 -40.69
C MET A 1 10.20 4.88 -40.35
N LEU A 2 9.64 4.99 -39.14
CA LEU A 2 8.96 6.22 -38.68
C LEU A 2 10.00 7.36 -38.49
N PRO A 3 9.60 8.63 -38.63
CA PRO A 3 10.43 9.78 -38.23
C PRO A 3 10.81 9.72 -36.75
N LYS A 4 11.99 10.23 -36.38
CA LYS A 4 12.49 10.24 -34.99
C LYS A 4 11.51 10.85 -33.98
N SER A 5 10.84 11.94 -34.36
CA SER A 5 9.81 12.59 -33.51
C SER A 5 8.61 11.68 -33.25
N GLN A 6 8.21 10.90 -34.25
CA GLN A 6 7.10 9.95 -34.13
C GLN A 6 7.53 8.72 -33.31
N GLN A 7 8.78 8.27 -33.43
CA GLN A 7 9.34 7.22 -32.56
C GLN A 7 9.37 7.66 -31.09
N GLN A 8 9.80 8.90 -30.82
CA GLN A 8 9.83 9.44 -29.45
C GLN A 8 8.42 9.57 -28.85
N ALA A 9 7.44 9.99 -29.65
CA ALA A 9 6.05 10.07 -29.21
C ALA A 9 5.48 8.68 -28.86
N VAL A 10 5.79 7.66 -29.65
CA VAL A 10 5.39 6.27 -29.38
C VAL A 10 6.03 5.76 -28.09
N ILE A 11 7.34 5.96 -27.90
CA ILE A 11 8.03 5.58 -26.65
C ILE A 11 7.40 6.27 -25.44
N SER A 12 7.11 7.56 -25.54
CA SER A 12 6.48 8.31 -24.44
C SER A 12 5.09 7.77 -24.09
N ALA A 13 4.28 7.46 -25.10
CA ALA A 13 2.95 6.89 -24.87
C ALA A 13 3.03 5.52 -24.18
N GLU A 14 3.96 4.67 -24.63
CA GLU A 14 4.19 3.33 -24.06
C GLU A 14 4.72 3.39 -22.63
N LYS A 15 5.58 4.36 -22.31
CA LYS A 15 5.99 4.60 -20.91
C LYS A 15 4.80 4.99 -20.04
N SER A 16 3.95 5.91 -20.50
CA SER A 16 2.76 6.29 -19.73
C SER A 16 1.82 5.11 -19.48
N ALA A 17 1.59 4.26 -20.48
CA ALA A 17 0.77 3.06 -20.33
C ALA A 17 1.39 2.05 -19.34
N LYS A 18 2.71 1.80 -19.44
CA LYS A 18 3.42 0.91 -18.53
C LYS A 18 3.43 1.44 -17.09
N LEU A 19 3.57 2.75 -16.90
CA LEU A 19 3.49 3.35 -15.57
C LEU A 19 2.09 3.18 -14.95
N ALA A 20 1.03 3.34 -15.75
CA ALA A 20 -0.34 3.08 -15.30
C ALA A 20 -0.51 1.61 -14.88
N GLU A 21 0.00 0.65 -15.64
CA GLU A 21 0.00 -0.78 -15.29
C GLU A 21 0.77 -1.05 -13.98
N ILE A 22 1.98 -0.49 -13.82
CA ILE A 22 2.80 -0.61 -12.60
C ILE A 22 2.01 -0.11 -11.40
N ASN A 23 1.41 1.08 -11.49
CA ASN A 23 0.65 1.70 -10.40
C ASN A 23 -0.63 0.92 -10.09
N GLN A 24 -1.38 0.48 -11.11
CA GLN A 24 -2.61 -0.28 -10.94
C GLN A 24 -2.34 -1.60 -10.22
N GLN A 25 -1.31 -2.34 -10.63
CA GLN A 25 -0.97 -3.62 -10.01
C GLN A 25 -0.46 -3.46 -8.57
N ALA A 26 0.29 -2.38 -8.27
CA ALA A 26 0.69 -2.06 -6.90
C ALA A 26 -0.54 -1.82 -6.01
N GLN A 27 -1.46 -0.99 -6.48
CA GLN A 27 -2.68 -0.65 -5.74
C GLN A 27 -3.57 -1.87 -5.54
N ALA A 28 -3.76 -2.70 -6.58
CA ALA A 28 -4.55 -3.91 -6.49
C ALA A 28 -3.97 -4.89 -5.44
N PHE A 29 -2.65 -5.05 -5.42
CA PHE A 29 -1.98 -5.91 -4.44
C PHE A 29 -2.20 -5.43 -2.99
N VAL A 30 -2.06 -4.12 -2.74
CA VAL A 30 -2.32 -3.54 -1.40
C VAL A 30 -3.81 -3.64 -1.04
N ASN A 31 -4.72 -3.38 -1.98
CA ASN A 31 -6.15 -3.42 -1.74
C ASN A 31 -6.63 -4.82 -1.35
N ASP A 32 -6.15 -5.85 -2.03
CA ASP A 32 -6.48 -7.25 -1.73
C ASP A 32 -6.05 -7.64 -0.31
N LEU A 33 -4.78 -7.37 0.05
CA LEU A 33 -4.25 -7.65 1.38
C LEU A 33 -4.95 -6.86 2.49
N ALA A 34 -5.28 -5.59 2.23
CA ALA A 34 -5.97 -4.74 3.20
C ALA A 34 -7.48 -4.99 3.25
N LYS A 35 -8.04 -5.85 2.39
CA LYS A 35 -9.49 -6.01 2.17
C LYS A 35 -10.17 -4.66 1.96
N TYR A 36 -9.50 -3.79 1.21
CA TYR A 36 -9.85 -2.37 1.07
C TYR A 36 -11.30 -2.20 0.60
N ASP A 37 -11.73 -3.00 -0.37
CA ASP A 37 -13.06 -2.92 -0.98
C ASP A 37 -14.18 -3.52 -0.11
N GLU A 38 -13.86 -4.23 0.99
CA GLU A 38 -14.84 -4.74 1.96
C GLU A 38 -15.25 -3.69 3.00
N THR A 39 -14.48 -2.61 3.16
CA THR A 39 -14.71 -1.58 4.19
C THR A 39 -15.25 -0.30 3.56
N PRO A 40 -16.35 0.32 4.05
CA PRO A 40 -16.86 1.57 3.50
C PRO A 40 -15.84 2.72 3.51
N SER A 41 -15.91 3.62 2.52
CA SER A 41 -14.92 4.69 2.35
C SER A 41 -14.75 5.58 3.57
N PHE A 42 -15.85 5.99 4.21
CA PHE A 42 -15.80 6.87 5.39
C PHE A 42 -15.05 6.21 6.56
N GLU A 43 -15.12 4.88 6.69
CA GLU A 43 -14.39 4.15 7.74
C GLU A 43 -12.89 4.12 7.41
N ARG A 44 -12.54 3.89 6.14
CA ARG A 44 -11.15 3.90 5.69
C ARG A 44 -10.47 5.26 5.89
N ASP A 45 -11.22 6.34 5.72
CA ASP A 45 -10.74 7.70 5.97
C ASP A 45 -10.29 7.91 7.43
N THR A 46 -10.78 7.09 8.38
CA THR A 46 -10.37 7.15 9.79
C THR A 46 -9.17 6.25 10.12
N TRP A 47 -8.76 5.34 9.22
CA TRP A 47 -7.73 4.34 9.53
C TRP A 47 -6.39 4.98 9.89
N LEU A 48 -6.02 6.10 9.26
CA LEU A 48 -4.77 6.80 9.57
C LEU A 48 -4.79 7.36 11.00
N GLU A 49 -5.91 7.94 11.44
CA GLU A 49 -6.03 8.45 12.81
C GLU A 49 -6.09 7.31 13.82
N GLN A 50 -6.81 6.22 13.53
CA GLN A 50 -6.80 5.01 14.37
C GLN A 50 -5.38 4.43 14.52
N ALA A 51 -4.60 4.38 13.44
CA ALA A 51 -3.22 3.91 13.47
C ALA A 51 -2.32 4.83 14.32
N LYS A 52 -2.49 6.14 14.19
CA LYS A 52 -1.75 7.14 14.98
C LYS A 52 -2.08 7.03 16.47
N GLU A 53 -3.36 6.95 16.82
CA GLU A 53 -3.81 6.77 18.20
C GLU A 53 -3.27 5.46 18.80
N ALA A 54 -3.36 4.36 18.06
CA ALA A 54 -2.89 3.05 18.53
C ALA A 54 -1.37 3.02 18.77
N LYS A 55 -0.58 3.61 17.87
CA LYS A 55 0.88 3.72 18.02
C LYS A 55 1.27 4.58 19.21
N ALA A 56 0.62 5.75 19.37
CA ALA A 56 0.86 6.61 20.52
C ALA A 56 0.53 5.91 21.84
N TRP A 57 -0.55 5.13 21.89
CA TRP A 57 -0.91 4.34 23.07
C TRP A 57 0.06 3.21 23.39
N VAL A 58 0.65 2.55 22.38
CA VAL A 58 1.70 1.55 22.61
C VAL A 58 2.98 2.17 23.17
N GLU A 59 3.33 3.39 22.72
CA GLU A 59 4.47 4.15 23.24
C GLU A 59 4.23 4.71 24.65
N ASP A 60 3.01 5.17 24.92
CA ASP A 60 2.56 5.70 26.20
C ASP A 60 1.11 5.27 26.47
N SER A 61 0.92 4.32 27.39
CA SER A 61 -0.40 3.78 27.74
C SER A 61 -1.39 4.83 28.31
N THR A 62 -0.92 6.03 28.66
CA THR A 62 -1.76 7.16 29.10
C THR A 62 -2.23 8.04 27.95
N ALA A 63 -1.69 7.86 26.73
CA ALA A 63 -2.07 8.61 25.55
C ALA A 63 -3.56 8.46 25.24
N GLN A 64 -4.19 9.58 24.88
CA GLN A 64 -5.61 9.60 24.53
C GLN A 64 -5.83 9.00 23.14
N THR A 65 -6.88 8.20 23.02
CA THR A 65 -7.31 7.58 21.77
C THR A 65 -8.80 7.86 21.53
N PRO A 66 -9.22 9.12 21.32
CA PRO A 66 -10.63 9.50 21.26
C PRO A 66 -11.40 8.77 20.16
N THR A 67 -10.81 8.55 18.99
CA THR A 67 -11.44 7.82 17.88
C THR A 67 -11.68 6.37 18.28
N LEU A 68 -10.64 5.68 18.76
CA LEU A 68 -10.75 4.29 19.20
C LEU A 68 -11.67 4.15 20.42
N THR A 69 -11.74 5.15 21.30
CA THR A 69 -12.67 5.19 22.44
C THR A 69 -14.12 5.14 21.96
N LEU A 70 -14.50 6.01 21.02
CA LEU A 70 -15.85 6.05 20.47
C LEU A 70 -16.21 4.76 19.73
N ILE A 71 -15.28 4.21 18.93
CA ILE A 71 -15.49 2.96 18.22
C ILE A 71 -15.67 1.80 19.22
N ALA A 72 -14.83 1.70 20.25
CA ALA A 72 -14.94 0.66 21.27
C ALA A 72 -16.28 0.75 22.02
N GLN A 73 -16.70 1.97 22.38
CA GLN A 73 -17.97 2.23 23.05
C GLN A 73 -19.17 1.79 22.20
N MET A 74 -19.21 2.17 20.92
CA MET A 74 -20.31 1.81 20.01
C MET A 74 -20.34 0.31 19.71
N ARG A 75 -19.18 -0.35 19.69
CA ARG A 75 -19.06 -1.80 19.49
C ARG A 75 -19.30 -2.62 20.77
N GLY A 76 -19.30 -2.00 21.94
CA GLY A 76 -19.40 -2.70 23.22
C GLY A 76 -18.19 -3.61 23.50
N ILE A 77 -16.99 -3.25 23.04
CA ILE A 77 -15.76 -4.04 23.25
C ILE A 77 -14.78 -3.32 24.17
N PRO A 78 -13.86 -4.05 24.83
CA PRO A 78 -12.81 -3.42 25.63
C PRO A 78 -11.92 -2.51 24.77
N LEU A 79 -11.64 -1.31 25.29
CA LEU A 79 -10.85 -0.30 24.59
C LEU A 79 -9.43 -0.77 24.29
N ASP A 80 -8.75 -1.37 25.26
CA ASP A 80 -7.37 -1.87 25.07
C ASP A 80 -7.31 -3.00 24.05
N THR A 81 -8.33 -3.87 23.99
CA THR A 81 -8.44 -4.88 22.94
C THR A 81 -8.56 -4.25 21.55
N LEU A 82 -9.30 -3.15 21.42
CA LEU A 82 -9.39 -2.43 20.15
C LEU A 82 -8.09 -1.72 19.78
N ARG A 83 -7.44 -1.05 20.74
CA ARG A 83 -6.16 -0.35 20.54
C ARG A 83 -5.08 -1.30 20.05
N GLN A 84 -4.94 -2.46 20.70
CA GLN A 84 -3.98 -3.49 20.33
C GLN A 84 -4.24 -4.00 18.90
N LYS A 85 -5.49 -4.33 18.57
CA LYS A 85 -5.86 -4.77 17.20
C LYS A 85 -5.63 -3.68 16.15
N ALA A 86 -5.90 -2.42 16.48
CA ALA A 86 -5.64 -1.29 15.59
C ALA A 86 -4.13 -1.12 15.34
N TYR A 87 -3.31 -1.29 16.37
CA TYR A 87 -1.85 -1.29 16.27
C TYR A 87 -1.34 -2.41 15.35
N GLU A 88 -1.74 -3.66 15.60
CA GLU A 88 -1.34 -4.82 14.80
C GLU A 88 -1.69 -4.64 13.33
N LYS A 89 -2.92 -4.22 13.03
CA LYS A 89 -3.36 -3.93 11.66
C LYS A 89 -2.57 -2.79 11.04
N ALA A 90 -2.30 -1.72 11.79
CA ALA A 90 -1.52 -0.59 11.29
C ALA A 90 -0.08 -0.99 10.94
N MET A 91 0.56 -1.83 11.77
CA MET A 91 1.91 -2.32 11.52
C MET A 91 1.97 -3.28 10.34
N ALA A 92 1.01 -4.19 10.22
CA ALA A 92 0.88 -5.09 9.08
C ALA A 92 0.68 -4.31 7.77
N TYR A 93 -0.27 -3.38 7.74
CA TYR A 93 -0.52 -2.53 6.58
C TYR A 93 0.70 -1.68 6.21
N GLN A 94 1.34 -1.03 7.19
CA GLN A 94 2.52 -0.22 6.93
C GLN A 94 3.66 -1.04 6.31
N THR A 95 3.87 -2.27 6.80
CA THR A 95 4.89 -3.18 6.28
C THR A 95 4.62 -3.53 4.83
N VAL A 96 3.40 -3.99 4.53
CA VAL A 96 2.97 -4.33 3.16
C VAL A 96 3.08 -3.12 2.23
N ALA A 97 2.54 -1.97 2.66
CA ALA A 97 2.54 -0.75 1.86
C ALA A 97 3.96 -0.29 1.54
N ALA A 98 4.89 -0.35 2.50
CA ALA A 98 6.29 0.01 2.28
C ALA A 98 6.99 -0.95 1.30
N ILE A 99 6.78 -2.26 1.44
CA ILE A 99 7.32 -3.29 0.55
C ILE A 99 6.84 -3.08 -0.89
N VAL A 100 5.54 -2.83 -1.07
CA VAL A 100 4.94 -2.61 -2.39
C VAL A 100 5.40 -1.28 -2.98
N ALA A 101 5.46 -0.22 -2.17
CA ALA A 101 5.96 1.08 -2.62
C ALA A 101 7.39 0.98 -3.14
N GLY A 102 8.28 0.27 -2.44
CA GLY A 102 9.66 0.05 -2.88
C GLY A 102 9.75 -0.74 -4.20
N GLN A 103 8.96 -1.80 -4.35
CA GLN A 103 8.89 -2.55 -5.62
C GLN A 103 8.37 -1.68 -6.77
N ARG A 104 7.32 -0.88 -6.52
CA ARG A 104 6.73 0.02 -7.52
C ARG A 104 7.74 1.07 -7.98
N GLN A 105 8.45 1.68 -7.04
CA GLN A 105 9.53 2.63 -7.32
C GLN A 105 10.64 1.98 -8.16
N ALA A 106 11.06 0.76 -7.82
CA ALA A 106 12.06 0.04 -8.61
C ALA A 106 11.60 -0.26 -10.05
N TYR A 107 10.31 -0.54 -10.28
CA TYR A 107 9.75 -0.69 -11.62
C TYR A 107 9.69 0.65 -12.37
N GLU A 108 9.32 1.74 -11.70
CA GLU A 108 9.32 3.09 -12.27
C GLU A 108 10.74 3.53 -12.69
N ASP A 109 11.75 3.27 -11.86
CA ASP A 109 13.15 3.57 -12.19
C ASP A 109 13.61 2.81 -13.44
N ARG A 110 13.29 1.52 -13.53
CA ARG A 110 13.56 0.70 -14.72
C ARG A 110 12.85 1.22 -15.97
N LEU A 111 11.61 1.68 -15.83
CA LEU A 111 10.83 2.26 -16.92
C LEU A 111 11.42 3.59 -17.39
N ASN A 112 11.86 4.43 -16.46
CA ASN A 112 12.51 5.70 -16.77
C ASN A 112 13.81 5.48 -17.56
N ALA A 113 14.60 4.46 -17.18
CA ALA A 113 15.84 4.08 -17.86
C ALA A 113 15.64 3.37 -19.22
N ALA A 114 14.44 2.88 -19.56
CA ALA A 114 14.19 2.20 -20.84
C ALA A 114 14.22 3.18 -22.03
N GLU A 115 14.94 2.83 -23.09
CA GLU A 115 15.11 3.63 -24.32
C GLU A 115 14.40 3.02 -25.53
N SER A 116 13.89 1.79 -25.43
CA SER A 116 13.21 1.08 -26.51
C SER A 116 11.88 0.47 -26.10
N LEU A 117 11.04 0.15 -27.09
CA LEU A 117 9.76 -0.52 -26.87
C LEU A 117 9.92 -1.90 -26.26
N GLU A 118 10.94 -2.64 -26.71
CA GLU A 118 11.26 -3.97 -26.21
C GLU A 118 11.62 -3.92 -24.73
N GLN A 119 12.40 -2.92 -24.31
CA GLN A 119 12.76 -2.73 -22.90
C GLN A 119 11.55 -2.37 -22.04
N ILE A 120 10.67 -1.49 -22.53
CA ILE A 120 9.41 -1.14 -21.85
C ILE A 120 8.52 -2.38 -21.69
N GLN A 121 8.36 -3.17 -22.76
CA GLN A 121 7.51 -4.36 -22.77
C GLN A 121 8.05 -5.50 -21.92
N ALA A 122 9.37 -5.58 -21.73
CA ALA A 122 10.04 -6.54 -20.86
C ALA A 122 9.78 -6.27 -19.36
N ILE A 123 9.32 -5.08 -18.98
CA ILE A 123 8.91 -4.79 -17.60
C ILE A 123 7.56 -5.46 -17.33
N LYS A 124 7.60 -6.52 -16.53
CA LYS A 124 6.44 -7.25 -16.02
C LYS A 124 6.35 -6.98 -14.51
N PRO A 125 5.56 -5.99 -14.06
CA PRO A 125 5.41 -5.74 -12.64
C PRO A 125 4.76 -6.94 -11.98
N VAL A 126 5.40 -7.46 -10.93
CA VAL A 126 4.85 -8.46 -10.03
C VAL A 126 5.22 -8.01 -8.63
N TYR A 127 4.22 -7.99 -7.74
CA TYR A 127 4.38 -7.58 -6.36
C TYR A 127 4.31 -8.82 -5.47
N GLN A 128 5.21 -8.88 -4.51
CA GLN A 128 5.28 -10.00 -3.57
C GLN A 128 5.75 -9.52 -2.21
N LEU A 129 5.32 -10.22 -1.17
CA LEU A 129 5.95 -10.10 0.15
C LEU A 129 7.20 -10.99 0.19
N PRO A 130 8.25 -10.61 0.94
CA PRO A 130 9.38 -11.50 1.19
C PRO A 130 8.88 -12.85 1.73
N GLN A 131 9.40 -13.96 1.19
CA GLN A 131 9.14 -15.27 1.80
C GLN A 131 9.93 -15.34 3.11
N GLY A 132 9.22 -15.26 4.24
CA GLY A 132 9.75 -15.37 5.59
C GLY A 132 9.44 -14.14 6.43
N GLY A 133 8.49 -14.28 7.38
CA GLY A 133 8.29 -13.27 8.42
C GLY A 133 6.88 -13.11 9.01
N ILE A 134 5.96 -14.05 8.83
CA ILE A 134 4.92 -14.31 9.85
C ILE A 134 4.89 -15.83 9.99
N ASP A 135 5.71 -16.35 10.88
CA ASP A 135 5.35 -17.60 11.53
C ASP A 135 4.10 -17.28 12.33
N ASP A 136 2.95 -17.75 11.85
CA ASP A 136 1.75 -17.92 12.67
C ASP A 136 2.09 -19.00 13.72
N ASN A 137 2.81 -18.62 14.77
CA ASN A 137 3.04 -19.40 15.98
C ASN A 137 3.26 -18.44 17.17
N ASP A 138 2.16 -17.89 17.70
CA ASP A 138 1.70 -18.04 19.10
C ASP A 138 0.39 -17.27 19.34
#